data_AF-A0A520GU66-F1
#
_entry.id   AF-A0A520GU66-F1
#
_cell.length_a   1.000
_cell.length_b   1.000
_cell.length_c   1.000
_cell.angle_alpha   90.00
_cell.angle_beta   90.00
_cell.angle_gamma   90.00
#
_symmetry.space_group_name_H-M   'P 1'
#
loop_
_entity.id
_entity.type
_entity.pdbx_description
1 polymer ?
#
loop_
_entity_poly.entity_id
_entity_poly.type
_entity_poly.pdbx_seq_one_letter_code
_entity_poly.pdbx_strand_id
1 'polypeptide(L)'
;FTEAYGRQDERSRLQNPAFHIHGGEPPVQGIAVPFAMLLNLVSVSNAANKETLWGFISRYAPGVTAASDPELDRLVGYAMRYFEDFVRPAKRFRAPDAVEREALSALDAKLAALPEGADGGAIQDAVLDVARPIERYQDLKKTGPNGGPGVSGEWFQALYQTLIGQERGPRFGSFVALYGVEETRRLIADALAGRLTPAA
;
A
#
# COMPACT_ATOMS: atom_id res chain seq x y z
N PHE A 1 12.44 1.77 18.05
CA PHE A 1 13.42 1.69 19.15
C PHE A 1 14.73 2.38 18.78
N THR A 2 15.44 1.95 17.74
CA THR A 2 16.67 2.59 17.21
C THR A 2 16.45 4.05 16.77
N GLU A 3 15.43 4.34 15.97
CA GLU A 3 15.14 5.72 15.49
C GLU A 3 14.87 6.74 16.60
N ALA A 4 14.30 6.31 17.73
CA ALA A 4 14.00 7.18 18.86
C ALA A 4 15.21 7.38 19.77
N TYR A 5 16.17 6.44 19.75
CA TYR A 5 17.31 6.39 20.68
C TYR A 5 18.16 7.66 20.65
N GLY A 6 18.41 8.20 19.45
CA GLY A 6 19.18 9.43 19.28
C GLY A 6 18.55 10.64 20.00
N ARG A 7 17.22 10.68 20.13
CA ARG A 7 16.45 11.78 20.75
C ARG A 7 16.21 11.61 22.25
N GLN A 8 16.62 10.47 22.83
CA GLN A 8 16.37 10.12 24.23
C GLN A 8 17.49 10.65 25.15
N ASP A 9 17.11 11.03 26.38
CA ASP A 9 18.06 11.24 27.47
C ASP A 9 18.72 9.91 27.91
N GLU A 10 19.78 10.01 28.71
CA GLU A 10 20.59 8.87 29.12
C GLU A 10 19.78 7.79 29.85
N ARG A 11 18.88 8.18 30.76
CA ARG A 11 18.01 7.25 31.49
C ARG A 11 17.08 6.51 30.52
N SER A 12 16.49 7.24 29.58
CA SER A 12 15.57 6.70 28.57
C SER A 12 16.29 5.79 27.57
N ARG A 13 17.56 6.07 27.25
CA ARG A 13 18.41 5.20 26.43
C ARG A 13 18.68 3.86 27.10
N LEU A 14 18.97 3.84 28.40
CA LEU A 14 19.14 2.61 29.17
C LEU A 14 17.87 1.76 29.28
N GLN A 15 16.69 2.36 29.10
CA GLN A 15 15.41 1.64 29.06
C GLN A 15 15.02 1.21 27.64
N ASN A 16 15.77 1.61 26.62
CA ASN A 16 15.51 1.27 25.24
C ASN A 16 16.14 -0.10 24.93
N PRO A 17 15.37 -1.12 24.51
CA PRO A 17 15.91 -2.44 24.18
C PRO A 17 17.05 -2.42 23.15
N ALA A 18 17.07 -1.43 22.25
CA ALA A 18 18.15 -1.27 21.27
C ALA A 18 19.52 -1.04 21.93
N PHE A 19 19.57 -0.43 23.11
CA PHE A 19 20.80 -0.29 23.89
C PHE A 19 21.42 -1.66 24.20
N HIS A 20 20.61 -2.58 24.73
CA HIS A 20 21.09 -3.89 25.18
C HIS A 20 21.42 -4.82 24.00
N ILE A 21 20.66 -4.74 22.91
CA ILE A 21 20.90 -5.54 21.71
C ILE A 21 22.19 -5.12 21.00
N HIS A 22 22.51 -3.83 21.01
CA HIS A 22 23.63 -3.25 20.26
C HIS A 22 24.79 -2.77 21.17
N GLY A 23 24.86 -3.23 22.41
CA GLY A 23 25.98 -2.92 23.31
C GLY A 23 26.17 -1.42 23.59
N GLY A 24 25.09 -0.63 23.60
CA GLY A 24 25.12 0.82 23.81
C GLY A 24 25.31 1.66 22.54
N GLU A 25 25.60 1.03 21.40
CA GLU A 25 25.82 1.68 20.11
C GLU A 25 24.78 1.23 19.06
N PRO A 26 23.49 1.53 19.27
CA PRO A 26 22.47 1.19 18.29
C PRO A 26 22.68 1.94 16.97
N PRO A 27 22.33 1.33 15.83
CA PRO A 27 22.42 1.96 14.52
C PRO A 27 21.72 3.33 14.50
N VAL A 28 22.44 4.35 14.02
CA VAL A 28 22.00 5.75 14.05
C VAL A 28 21.10 6.09 12.85
N GLN A 29 21.27 5.37 11.73
CA GLN A 29 20.44 5.52 10.54
C GLN A 29 19.47 4.35 10.42
N GLY A 30 18.18 4.67 10.36
CA GLY A 30 17.15 3.70 10.00
C GLY A 30 17.16 3.42 8.49
N ILE A 31 16.49 2.35 8.09
CA ILE A 31 16.26 2.05 6.68
C ILE A 31 15.28 3.10 6.12
N ALA A 32 15.61 3.71 4.99
CA ALA A 32 14.81 4.78 4.39
C ALA A 32 13.36 4.35 4.07
N VAL A 33 13.16 3.05 3.81
CA VAL A 33 11.86 2.46 3.51
C VAL A 33 11.57 1.30 4.47
N PRO A 34 10.51 1.38 5.30
CA PRO A 34 10.16 0.32 6.22
C PRO A 34 9.88 -1.01 5.50
N PHE A 35 10.30 -2.14 6.08
CA PHE A 35 10.11 -3.46 5.46
C PHE A 35 8.64 -3.79 5.13
N ALA A 36 7.70 -3.37 5.98
CA ALA A 36 6.27 -3.53 5.72
C ALA A 36 5.82 -2.81 4.43
N MET A 37 6.43 -1.66 4.11
CA MET A 37 6.16 -0.93 2.87
C MET A 37 6.70 -1.70 1.65
N LEU A 38 7.87 -2.33 1.77
CA LEU A 38 8.41 -3.21 0.73
C LEU A 38 7.49 -4.40 0.46
N LEU A 39 6.98 -5.06 1.51
CA LEU A 39 6.03 -6.16 1.36
C LEU A 39 4.77 -5.74 0.60
N ASN A 40 4.25 -4.54 0.89
CA ASN A 40 3.08 -3.99 0.19
C ASN A 40 3.38 -3.73 -1.29
N LEU A 41 4.52 -3.11 -1.59
CA LEU A 41 4.93 -2.81 -2.96
C LEU A 41 5.10 -4.05 -3.82
N VAL A 42 5.83 -5.05 -3.32
CA VAL A 42 6.07 -6.30 -4.04
C VAL A 42 4.74 -7.04 -4.28
N SER A 43 3.83 -7.03 -3.28
CA SER A 43 2.54 -7.69 -3.40
C SER A 43 1.70 -7.21 -4.58
N VAL A 44 1.70 -5.91 -4.85
CA VAL A 44 0.79 -5.33 -5.87
C VAL A 44 1.46 -5.14 -7.22
N SER A 45 2.75 -4.79 -7.26
CA SER A 45 3.50 -4.72 -8.52
C SER A 45 3.67 -6.07 -9.20
N ASN A 46 3.27 -7.16 -8.53
CA ASN A 46 3.50 -8.53 -8.97
C ASN A 46 4.98 -8.74 -9.33
N ALA A 47 5.86 -7.99 -8.64
CA ALA A 47 7.13 -7.52 -9.19
C ALA A 47 7.92 -8.69 -9.77
N ALA A 48 7.91 -8.78 -11.10
CA ALA A 48 8.63 -9.84 -11.79
C ALA A 48 10.14 -9.68 -11.63
N ASN A 49 10.61 -8.48 -11.24
CA ASN A 49 12.01 -8.16 -11.06
C ASN A 49 12.24 -6.97 -10.10
N LYS A 50 13.50 -6.81 -9.69
CA LYS A 50 13.97 -5.90 -8.65
C LYS A 50 13.97 -4.44 -9.11
N GLU A 51 14.18 -4.23 -10.40
CA GLU A 51 14.27 -2.92 -11.06
C GLU A 51 12.94 -2.18 -10.96
N THR A 52 11.83 -2.89 -11.17
CA THR A 52 10.49 -2.33 -11.04
C THR A 52 10.23 -1.83 -9.62
N LEU A 53 10.65 -2.60 -8.61
CA LEU A 53 10.48 -2.20 -7.22
C LEU A 53 11.28 -0.95 -6.87
N TRP A 54 12.52 -0.88 -7.35
CA TRP A 54 13.37 0.29 -7.19
C TRP A 54 12.78 1.54 -7.86
N GLY A 55 12.08 1.39 -8.99
CA GLY A 55 11.33 2.49 -9.61
C GLY A 55 10.32 3.14 -8.65
N PHE A 56 9.60 2.35 -7.86
CA PHE A 56 8.67 2.87 -6.84
C PHE A 56 9.39 3.43 -5.62
N ILE A 57 10.43 2.73 -5.15
CA ILE A 57 11.23 3.17 -3.99
C ILE A 57 11.86 4.53 -4.25
N SER A 58 12.47 4.75 -5.41
CA SER A 58 13.13 6.01 -5.74
C SER A 58 12.16 7.18 -5.91
N ARG A 59 10.88 6.92 -6.24
CA ARG A 59 9.83 7.96 -6.20
C ARG A 59 9.45 8.34 -4.77
N TYR A 60 9.39 7.35 -3.88
CA TYR A 60 9.04 7.55 -2.47
C TYR A 60 10.18 8.16 -1.63
N ALA A 61 11.42 7.72 -1.88
CA ALA A 61 12.63 8.17 -1.21
C ALA A 61 13.63 8.72 -2.24
N PRO A 62 13.46 9.98 -2.70
CA PRO A 62 14.36 10.59 -3.68
C PRO A 62 15.81 10.58 -3.21
N GLY A 63 16.72 10.20 -4.11
CA GLY A 63 18.16 10.09 -3.83
C GLY A 63 18.60 8.74 -3.26
N VAL A 64 17.66 7.84 -2.90
CA VAL A 64 17.98 6.48 -2.48
C VAL A 64 17.97 5.54 -3.68
N THR A 65 19.07 4.78 -3.82
CA THR A 65 19.31 3.80 -4.88
C THR A 65 19.89 2.52 -4.28
N ALA A 66 19.87 1.42 -5.03
CA ALA A 66 20.53 0.18 -4.63
C ALA A 66 22.02 0.35 -4.28
N ALA A 67 22.70 1.26 -4.98
CA ALA A 67 24.13 1.53 -4.76
C ALA A 67 24.37 2.41 -3.52
N SER A 68 23.46 3.37 -3.25
CA SER A 68 23.60 4.26 -2.10
C SER A 68 23.10 3.65 -0.79
N ASP A 69 22.24 2.63 -0.85
CA ASP A 69 21.73 1.89 0.31
C ASP A 69 21.69 0.36 0.03
N PRO A 70 22.85 -0.33 0.15
CA PRO A 70 22.95 -1.78 -0.09
C PRO A 70 22.14 -2.63 0.90
N GLU A 71 21.86 -2.11 2.10
CA GLU A 71 21.07 -2.82 3.09
C GLU A 71 19.58 -2.80 2.70
N LEU A 72 19.07 -1.66 2.24
CA LEU A 72 17.73 -1.60 1.64
C LEU A 72 17.64 -2.51 0.41
N ASP A 73 18.67 -2.57 -0.43
CA ASP A 73 18.73 -3.45 -1.59
C ASP A 73 18.64 -4.95 -1.22
N ARG A 74 19.20 -5.32 -0.08
CA ARG A 74 19.10 -6.67 0.50
C ARG A 74 17.67 -6.94 1.00
N LEU A 75 17.07 -5.98 1.70
CA LEU A 75 15.69 -6.08 2.19
C LEU A 75 14.67 -6.17 1.05
N VAL A 76 14.90 -5.46 -0.04
CA VAL A 76 14.13 -5.61 -1.28
C VAL A 76 14.15 -7.08 -1.76
N GLY A 77 15.33 -7.70 -1.77
CA GLY A 77 15.47 -9.11 -2.13
C GLY A 77 14.67 -10.05 -1.22
N TYR A 78 14.63 -9.77 0.09
CA TYR A 78 13.83 -10.56 1.03
C TYR A 78 12.33 -10.35 0.88
N ALA A 79 11.90 -9.11 0.62
CA ALA A 79 10.50 -8.82 0.34
C ALA A 79 10.01 -9.56 -0.92
N MET A 80 10.85 -9.60 -1.96
CA MET A 80 10.60 -10.39 -3.17
C MET A 80 10.50 -11.88 -2.87
N ARG A 81 11.44 -12.45 -2.12
CA ARG A 81 11.40 -13.87 -1.75
C ARG A 81 10.15 -14.21 -0.93
N TYR A 82 9.82 -13.39 0.06
CA TYR A 82 8.62 -13.56 0.87
C TYR A 82 7.35 -13.52 0.03
N PHE A 83 7.29 -12.59 -0.93
CA PHE A 83 6.17 -12.51 -1.85
C PHE A 83 6.01 -13.78 -2.67
N GLU A 84 7.09 -14.26 -3.29
CA GLU A 84 7.07 -15.48 -4.11
C GLU A 84 6.63 -16.71 -3.31
N ASP A 85 7.15 -16.87 -2.10
CA ASP A 85 6.95 -18.10 -1.32
C ASP A 85 5.63 -18.11 -0.55
N PHE A 86 5.14 -16.94 -0.08
CA PHE A 86 3.99 -16.87 0.83
C PHE A 86 2.80 -16.07 0.31
N VAL A 87 3.04 -15.00 -0.45
CA VAL A 87 1.96 -14.10 -0.87
C VAL A 87 1.39 -14.55 -2.21
N ARG A 88 2.21 -14.64 -3.26
CA ARG A 88 1.82 -15.01 -4.62
C ARG A 88 0.97 -16.29 -4.66
N PRO A 89 1.34 -17.41 -3.98
CA PRO A 89 0.56 -18.65 -4.02
C PRO A 89 -0.83 -18.52 -3.36
N ALA A 90 -0.95 -17.63 -2.38
CA ALA A 90 -2.17 -17.36 -1.63
C ALA A 90 -3.08 -16.32 -2.30
N LYS A 91 -2.60 -15.59 -3.33
CA LYS A 91 -3.43 -14.59 -4.01
C LYS A 91 -4.65 -15.25 -4.66
N ARG A 92 -5.82 -14.66 -4.42
CA ARG A 92 -7.11 -15.08 -4.98
C ARG A 92 -7.83 -13.86 -5.50
N PHE A 93 -7.87 -13.73 -6.82
CA PHE A 93 -8.63 -12.69 -7.49
C PHE A 93 -10.07 -13.13 -7.68
N ARG A 94 -11.00 -12.20 -7.50
CA ARG A 94 -12.41 -12.36 -7.86
C ARG A 94 -12.79 -11.34 -8.92
N ALA A 95 -13.62 -11.75 -9.88
CA ALA A 95 -14.20 -10.83 -10.83
C ALA A 95 -15.15 -9.84 -10.12
N PRO A 96 -15.11 -8.53 -10.43
CA PRO A 96 -16.05 -7.56 -9.89
C PRO A 96 -17.47 -7.84 -10.40
N ASP A 97 -18.47 -7.71 -9.53
CA ASP A 97 -19.88 -7.76 -9.92
C ASP A 97 -20.35 -6.44 -10.56
N ALA A 98 -21.64 -6.34 -10.93
CA ALA A 98 -22.16 -5.14 -11.60
C ALA A 98 -21.95 -3.84 -10.79
N VAL A 99 -22.19 -3.88 -9.48
CA VAL A 99 -22.03 -2.72 -8.59
C VAL A 99 -20.55 -2.35 -8.48
N GLU A 100 -19.69 -3.35 -8.29
CA GLU A 100 -18.25 -3.15 -8.18
C GLU A 100 -17.63 -2.63 -9.47
N ARG A 101 -18.14 -3.07 -10.62
CA ARG A 101 -17.70 -2.58 -11.93
C ARG A 101 -18.00 -1.10 -12.10
N GLU A 102 -19.19 -0.64 -11.70
CA GLU A 102 -19.53 0.78 -11.71
C GLU A 102 -18.66 1.57 -10.72
N ALA A 103 -18.47 1.05 -9.50
CA ALA A 103 -17.63 1.66 -8.48
C ALA A 103 -16.16 1.79 -8.93
N LEU A 104 -15.61 0.74 -9.55
CA LEU A 104 -14.26 0.74 -10.10
C LEU A 104 -14.11 1.74 -11.25
N SER A 105 -15.12 1.87 -12.11
CA SER A 105 -15.12 2.87 -13.19
C SER A 105 -15.17 4.29 -12.63
N ALA A 106 -15.97 4.53 -11.58
CA ALA A 106 -16.01 5.81 -10.87
C ALA A 106 -14.69 6.10 -10.14
N LEU A 107 -14.04 5.08 -9.59
CA LEU A 107 -12.73 5.20 -8.97
C LEU A 107 -11.65 5.58 -9.97
N ASP A 108 -11.62 4.96 -11.16
CA ASP A 108 -10.70 5.36 -12.24
C ASP A 108 -10.87 6.85 -12.58
N ALA A 109 -12.11 7.30 -12.78
CA ALA A 109 -12.41 8.69 -13.11
C ALA A 109 -11.99 9.66 -11.99
N LYS A 110 -12.22 9.29 -10.72
CA LYS A 110 -11.80 10.09 -9.55
C LYS A 110 -10.29 10.19 -9.43
N LEU A 111 -9.59 9.08 -9.64
CA LEU A 111 -8.13 9.03 -9.64
C LEU A 111 -7.55 9.87 -10.78
N ALA A 112 -8.13 9.82 -11.97
CA ALA A 112 -7.72 10.62 -13.13
C ALA A 112 -7.87 12.13 -12.91
N ALA A 113 -8.82 12.55 -12.06
CA ALA A 113 -9.10 13.94 -11.75
C ALA A 113 -8.25 14.51 -10.60
N LEU A 114 -7.43 13.68 -9.94
CA LEU A 114 -6.56 14.16 -8.87
C LEU A 114 -5.42 15.03 -9.44
N PRO A 115 -4.97 16.05 -8.69
CA PRO A 115 -3.78 16.80 -9.07
C PRO A 115 -2.55 15.89 -9.07
N GLU A 116 -1.59 16.20 -9.95
CA GLU A 116 -0.30 15.51 -9.96
C GLU A 116 0.38 15.65 -8.58
N GLY A 117 0.89 14.54 -8.06
CA GLY A 117 1.51 14.50 -6.73
C GLY A 117 0.52 14.50 -5.56
N ALA A 118 -0.77 14.21 -5.79
CA ALA A 118 -1.73 14.00 -4.71
C ALA A 118 -1.19 13.02 -3.66
N ASP A 119 -1.27 13.41 -2.38
CA ASP A 119 -0.79 12.59 -1.28
C ASP A 119 -1.75 11.44 -0.95
N GLY A 120 -1.30 10.52 -0.09
CA GLY A 120 -2.11 9.38 0.32
C GLY A 120 -3.37 9.74 1.11
N GLY A 121 -3.47 10.96 1.63
CA GLY A 121 -4.67 11.50 2.28
C GLY A 121 -5.73 11.88 1.24
N ALA A 122 -5.35 12.75 0.30
CA ALA A 122 -6.21 13.19 -0.80
C ALA A 122 -6.71 12.02 -1.65
N ILE A 123 -5.83 11.04 -1.93
CA ILE A 123 -6.23 9.82 -2.64
C ILE A 123 -7.22 8.99 -1.81
N GLN A 124 -6.99 8.86 -0.50
CA GLN A 124 -7.90 8.12 0.37
C GLN A 124 -9.30 8.76 0.38
N ASP A 125 -9.38 10.09 0.40
CA ASP A 125 -10.65 10.81 0.38
C ASP A 125 -11.40 10.57 -0.93
N ALA A 126 -10.71 10.62 -2.06
CA ALA A 126 -11.30 10.26 -3.37
C ALA A 126 -11.84 8.82 -3.40
N VAL A 127 -11.09 7.86 -2.84
CA VAL A 127 -11.51 6.45 -2.74
C VAL A 127 -12.75 6.29 -1.84
N LEU A 128 -12.84 7.04 -0.75
CA LEU A 128 -14.00 7.04 0.14
C LEU A 128 -15.23 7.67 -0.53
N ASP A 129 -15.04 8.78 -1.25
CA ASP A 129 -16.12 9.51 -1.92
C ASP A 129 -16.85 8.65 -2.97
N VAL A 130 -16.13 7.76 -3.66
CA VAL A 130 -16.72 6.78 -4.59
C VAL A 130 -17.69 5.84 -3.88
N ALA A 131 -17.35 5.41 -2.66
CA ALA A 131 -18.12 4.41 -1.92
C ALA A 131 -19.33 4.99 -1.18
N ARG A 132 -19.28 6.27 -0.76
CA ARG A 132 -20.38 6.92 -0.01
C ARG A 132 -21.78 6.75 -0.63
N PRO A 133 -21.99 6.95 -1.95
CA PRO A 133 -23.32 6.82 -2.55
C PRO A 133 -23.77 5.35 -2.74
N ILE A 134 -22.90 4.36 -2.50
CA ILE A 134 -23.19 2.95 -2.75
C ILE A 134 -23.73 2.33 -1.46
N GLU A 135 -25.02 2.02 -1.42
CA GLU A 135 -25.72 1.49 -0.24
C GLU A 135 -25.00 0.29 0.40
N ARG A 136 -24.49 -0.64 -0.42
CA ARG A 136 -23.72 -1.81 0.03
C ARG A 136 -22.49 -1.45 0.87
N TYR A 137 -21.88 -0.29 0.63
CA TYR A 137 -20.66 0.14 1.32
C TYR A 137 -20.92 1.20 2.39
N GLN A 138 -22.18 1.40 2.79
CA GLN A 138 -22.51 2.32 3.88
C GLN A 138 -22.39 1.63 5.24
N ASP A 139 -21.74 2.31 6.18
CA ASP A 139 -21.72 1.94 7.59
C ASP A 139 -22.67 2.87 8.36
N LEU A 140 -23.90 2.41 8.59
CA LEU A 140 -24.94 3.18 9.27
C LEU A 140 -24.62 3.48 10.74
N LYS A 141 -23.61 2.81 11.33
CA LYS A 141 -23.18 3.05 12.71
C LYS A 141 -22.19 4.22 12.82
N LYS A 142 -21.69 4.73 11.69
CA LYS A 142 -20.73 5.83 11.62
C LYS A 142 -21.35 6.99 10.86
N THR A 143 -21.04 8.21 11.28
CA THR A 143 -21.41 9.42 10.53
C THR A 143 -20.26 9.82 9.62
N GLY A 144 -20.54 9.95 8.33
CA GLY A 144 -19.61 10.47 7.33
C GLY A 144 -19.47 12.00 7.41
N PRO A 145 -18.48 12.57 6.71
CA PRO A 145 -18.18 14.00 6.73
C PRO A 145 -19.34 14.87 6.19
N ASN A 146 -20.22 14.32 5.37
CA ASN A 146 -21.37 15.02 4.80
C ASN A 146 -22.66 14.86 5.63
N GLY A 147 -22.58 14.31 6.83
CA GLY A 147 -23.74 14.01 7.69
C GLY A 147 -24.51 12.73 7.34
N GLY A 148 -24.21 12.10 6.20
CA GLY A 148 -24.69 10.77 5.82
C GLY A 148 -23.96 9.63 6.54
N PRO A 149 -24.17 8.36 6.14
CA PRO A 149 -23.47 7.22 6.73
C PRO A 149 -21.96 7.23 6.39
N GLY A 150 -21.19 6.53 7.22
CA GLY A 150 -19.77 6.27 6.99
C GLY A 150 -19.55 5.27 5.87
N VAL A 151 -18.29 5.01 5.52
CA VAL A 151 -17.92 3.95 4.56
C VAL A 151 -17.51 2.69 5.31
N SER A 152 -18.09 1.57 4.91
CA SER A 152 -17.81 0.23 5.44
C SER A 152 -16.44 -0.29 5.00
N GLY A 153 -15.85 -1.16 5.83
CA GLY A 153 -14.64 -1.90 5.49
C GLY A 153 -14.81 -2.84 4.28
N GLU A 154 -16.05 -3.21 3.96
CA GLU A 154 -16.40 -4.06 2.80
C GLU A 154 -15.96 -3.43 1.48
N TRP A 155 -15.94 -2.09 1.37
CA TRP A 155 -15.43 -1.41 0.19
C TRP A 155 -13.95 -1.72 -0.05
N PHE A 156 -13.15 -1.61 1.01
CA PHE A 156 -11.72 -1.90 0.93
C PHE A 156 -11.47 -3.38 0.69
N GLN A 157 -12.25 -4.26 1.31
CA GLN A 157 -12.20 -5.69 1.02
C GLN A 157 -12.47 -5.99 -0.46
N ALA A 158 -13.49 -5.35 -1.05
CA ALA A 158 -13.78 -5.47 -2.48
C ALA A 158 -12.61 -5.01 -3.35
N LEU A 159 -12.00 -3.85 -3.03
CA LEU A 159 -10.80 -3.37 -3.73
C LEU A 159 -9.63 -4.36 -3.61
N TYR A 160 -9.36 -4.91 -2.43
CA TYR A 160 -8.26 -5.87 -2.27
C TYR A 160 -8.52 -7.18 -3.02
N GLN A 161 -9.74 -7.69 -3.04
CA GLN A 161 -10.05 -8.96 -3.72
C GLN A 161 -10.08 -8.80 -5.24
N THR A 162 -10.56 -7.67 -5.76
CA THR A 162 -10.72 -7.43 -7.19
C THR A 162 -9.43 -6.93 -7.85
N LEU A 163 -8.68 -6.05 -7.18
CA LEU A 163 -7.49 -5.42 -7.75
C LEU A 163 -6.19 -6.10 -7.31
N ILE A 164 -6.12 -6.61 -6.08
CA ILE A 164 -4.86 -7.06 -5.48
C ILE A 164 -4.84 -8.58 -5.28
N GLY A 165 -6.00 -9.24 -5.19
CA GLY A 165 -6.10 -10.67 -4.92
C GLY A 165 -5.83 -11.05 -3.46
N GLN A 166 -6.11 -10.15 -2.51
CA GLN A 166 -5.97 -10.39 -1.06
C GLN A 166 -7.27 -10.06 -0.33
N GLU A 167 -7.47 -10.61 0.87
CA GLU A 167 -8.65 -10.30 1.70
C GLU A 167 -8.56 -8.92 2.37
N ARG A 168 -7.33 -8.45 2.63
CA ARG A 168 -7.03 -7.21 3.34
C ARG A 168 -5.69 -6.66 2.89
N GLY A 169 -5.45 -5.38 3.17
CA GLY A 169 -4.21 -4.71 2.80
C GLY A 169 -3.96 -3.44 3.62
N PRO A 170 -2.84 -2.74 3.36
CA PRO A 170 -2.51 -1.46 3.98
C PRO A 170 -3.54 -0.39 3.58
N ARG A 171 -3.60 0.75 4.28
CA ARG A 171 -4.48 1.88 3.89
C ARG A 171 -4.37 2.19 2.38
N PHE A 172 -5.50 2.08 1.67
CA PHE A 172 -5.54 2.07 0.20
C PHE A 172 -4.98 3.36 -0.42
N GLY A 173 -5.29 4.53 0.12
CA GLY A 173 -4.77 5.81 -0.40
C GLY A 173 -3.25 5.94 -0.28
N SER A 174 -2.67 5.55 0.86
CA SER A 174 -1.22 5.49 1.04
C SER A 174 -0.56 4.48 0.10
N PHE A 175 -1.25 3.37 -0.17
CA PHE A 175 -0.81 2.39 -1.14
C PHE A 175 -0.78 2.98 -2.57
N VAL A 176 -1.85 3.63 -3.02
CA VAL A 176 -1.92 4.24 -4.36
C VAL A 176 -0.89 5.36 -4.52
N ALA A 177 -0.65 6.17 -3.49
CA ALA A 177 0.38 7.21 -3.52
C ALA A 177 1.78 6.63 -3.80
N LEU A 178 2.04 5.43 -3.29
CA LEU A 178 3.32 4.74 -3.42
C LEU A 178 3.44 3.94 -4.72
N TYR A 179 2.37 3.20 -5.07
CA TYR A 179 2.32 2.39 -6.29
C TYR A 179 2.14 3.25 -7.55
N GLY A 180 1.53 4.42 -7.41
CA GLY A 180 1.24 5.34 -8.48
C GLY A 180 -0.23 5.30 -8.91
N VAL A 181 -0.75 6.49 -9.21
CA VAL A 181 -2.13 6.68 -9.66
C VAL A 181 -2.34 6.01 -11.01
N GLU A 182 -1.44 6.22 -11.97
CA GLU A 182 -1.54 5.63 -13.30
C GLU A 182 -1.45 4.09 -13.28
N GLU A 183 -0.56 3.55 -12.46
CA GLU A 183 -0.41 2.10 -12.27
C GLU A 183 -1.67 1.50 -11.62
N THR A 184 -2.29 2.20 -10.67
CA THR A 184 -3.56 1.80 -10.06
C THR A 184 -4.71 1.83 -11.08
N ARG A 185 -4.78 2.85 -11.93
CA ARG A 185 -5.79 2.97 -12.99
C ARG A 185 -5.69 1.84 -14.02
N ARG A 186 -4.47 1.44 -14.39
CA ARG A 186 -4.24 0.24 -15.23
C ARG A 186 -4.75 -1.03 -14.56
N LEU A 187 -4.51 -1.18 -13.26
CA LEU A 187 -4.99 -2.33 -12.48
C LEU A 187 -6.53 -2.39 -12.46
N ILE A 188 -7.19 -1.23 -12.34
CA ILE A 188 -8.65 -1.12 -12.47
C ILE A 188 -9.11 -1.56 -13.86
N ALA A 189 -8.46 -1.08 -14.92
CA ALA A 189 -8.79 -1.47 -16.28
C ALA A 189 -8.61 -2.97 -16.53
N ASP A 190 -7.57 -3.59 -15.96
CA ASP A 190 -7.33 -5.03 -16.02
C ASP A 190 -8.42 -5.83 -15.29
N ALA A 191 -8.84 -5.38 -14.10
CA ALA A 191 -9.93 -6.00 -13.35
C ALA A 191 -11.25 -5.93 -14.12
N LEU A 192 -11.57 -4.76 -14.69
CA LEU A 192 -12.79 -4.56 -15.50
C LEU A 192 -12.78 -5.42 -16.77
N ALA A 193 -11.62 -5.69 -17.35
CA ALA A 193 -11.46 -6.55 -18.50
C ALA A 193 -11.34 -8.05 -18.17
N GLY A 194 -11.38 -8.43 -16.88
CA GLY A 194 -11.23 -9.82 -16.45
C GLY A 194 -9.82 -10.39 -16.60
N ARG A 195 -8.80 -9.54 -16.76
CA ARG A 195 -7.40 -9.98 -16.96
C ARG A 195 -6.70 -10.43 -15.66
N LEU A 196 -7.28 -10.13 -14.50
CA LEU A 196 -6.69 -10.47 -13.19
C LEU A 196 -7.16 -11.82 -12.65
N THR A 197 -8.27 -12.35 -13.15
CA THR A 197 -8.74 -13.68 -12.78
C THR A 197 -8.06 -14.74 -13.65
N PRO A 198 -7.64 -15.89 -13.10
CA PRO A 198 -7.19 -17.01 -13.91
C PRO A 198 -8.24 -17.35 -14.97
N ALA A 199 -7.82 -17.68 -16.18
CA ALA A 199 -8.72 -18.19 -17.21
C ALA A 199 -9.46 -19.42 -16.65
N ALA A 200 -10.80 -19.42 -16.76
CA ALA A 200 -11.65 -20.52 -16.36
C ALA A 200 -11.42 -21.77 -17.22
#